data_AF-A0A1W1Z1I0-F1
#
_entry.id   AF-A0A1W1Z1I0-F1
#
_cell.length_a   1.000
_cell.length_b   1.000
_cell.length_c   1.000
_cell.angle_alpha   90.00
_cell.angle_beta   90.00
_cell.angle_gamma   90.00
#
_symmetry.space_group_name_H-M   'P 1'
#
loop_
_entity.id
_entity.type
_entity.pdbx_description
1 polymer ?
#
loop_
_entity_poly.entity_id
_entity_poly.type
_entity_poly.pdbx_seq_one_letter_code
_entity_poly.pdbx_strand_id
1 'polypeptide(L)'
;MKSLIITFLFISSISFAQTFPQSHEGIWKGELNIYTAQSDQPVQTLEMQLKIFPIDDKTWSWEIGYLIGDGDIRKYELKPVNSEKNEWQIDEKNGIVLFQMLLGNRLVGSFSIENSLIINSYEFNQDNILVEFYSTQLKSEDKTGKGTEDSPFVLNHKVGNYQKAVLKKQ
;
A
#
# COMPACT_ATOMS: atom_id res chain seq x y z
N MET A 1 -12.53 -38.53 -53.20
CA MET A 1 -12.94 -37.43 -52.28
C MET A 1 -11.85 -37.30 -51.22
N LYS A 2 -11.00 -36.28 -51.31
CA LYS A 2 -9.88 -36.06 -50.38
C LYS A 2 -10.38 -35.19 -49.23
N SER A 3 -10.52 -35.78 -48.04
CA SER A 3 -10.91 -35.04 -46.84
C SER A 3 -9.68 -34.29 -46.30
N LEU A 4 -9.73 -32.96 -46.32
CA LEU A 4 -8.72 -32.08 -45.75
C LEU A 4 -9.07 -31.88 -44.27
N ILE A 5 -8.32 -32.51 -43.35
CA ILE A 5 -8.50 -32.25 -41.92
C ILE A 5 -7.66 -31.02 -41.56
N ILE A 6 -8.33 -29.96 -41.12
CA ILE A 6 -7.72 -28.72 -40.63
C ILE A 6 -7.59 -28.87 -39.12
N THR A 7 -6.38 -29.12 -38.64
CA THR A 7 -6.05 -29.18 -37.21
C THR A 7 -5.88 -27.76 -36.69
N PHE A 8 -6.83 -27.28 -35.90
CA PHE A 8 -6.77 -25.98 -35.22
C PHE A 8 -5.92 -26.12 -33.96
N LEU A 9 -4.66 -25.68 -34.01
CA LEU A 9 -3.78 -25.59 -32.83
C LEU A 9 -4.23 -24.42 -31.95
N PHE A 10 -4.93 -24.71 -30.87
CA PHE A 10 -5.13 -23.77 -29.77
C PHE A 10 -3.80 -23.61 -29.02
N ILE A 11 -3.08 -22.53 -29.32
CA ILE A 11 -1.95 -22.09 -28.49
C ILE A 11 -2.56 -21.48 -27.23
N SER A 12 -2.62 -22.27 -26.15
CA SER A 12 -2.92 -21.75 -24.82
C SER A 12 -1.77 -20.87 -24.38
N SER A 13 -1.97 -19.55 -24.39
CA SER A 13 -1.05 -18.60 -23.77
C SER A 13 -0.98 -18.91 -22.28
N ILE A 14 0.11 -19.53 -21.84
CA ILE A 14 0.43 -19.64 -20.43
C ILE A 14 0.87 -18.24 -19.99
N SER A 15 -0.09 -17.39 -19.65
CA SER A 15 0.22 -16.18 -18.88
C SER A 15 0.65 -16.65 -17.50
N PHE A 16 1.96 -16.60 -17.23
CA PHE A 16 2.44 -16.63 -15.86
C PHE A 16 1.79 -15.44 -15.15
N ALA A 17 0.88 -15.70 -14.23
CA ALA A 17 0.39 -14.67 -13.34
C ALA A 17 1.61 -14.16 -12.55
N GLN A 18 2.13 -12.98 -12.91
CA GLN A 18 3.20 -12.37 -12.13
C GLN A 18 2.66 -12.12 -10.72
N THR A 19 3.28 -12.79 -9.75
CA THR A 19 2.91 -12.65 -8.35
C THR A 19 3.35 -11.29 -7.82
N PHE A 20 2.62 -10.75 -6.86
CA PHE A 20 3.08 -9.59 -6.11
C PHE A 20 4.45 -9.90 -5.46
N PRO A 21 5.41 -8.96 -5.46
CA PRO A 21 5.35 -7.61 -6.04
C PRO A 21 5.83 -7.51 -7.50
N GLN A 22 6.34 -8.61 -8.09
CA GLN A 22 6.93 -8.63 -9.44
C GLN A 22 6.02 -8.03 -10.53
N SER A 23 4.70 -8.27 -10.45
CA SER A 23 3.72 -7.69 -11.39
C SER A 23 3.66 -6.16 -11.39
N HIS A 24 4.16 -5.51 -10.34
CA HIS A 24 4.04 -4.09 -10.10
C HIS A 24 5.41 -3.38 -10.08
N GLU A 25 6.48 -4.07 -10.50
CA GLU A 25 7.79 -3.45 -10.68
C GLU A 25 7.73 -2.28 -11.66
N GLY A 26 8.48 -1.22 -11.34
CA GLY A 26 8.55 0.02 -12.11
C GLY A 26 8.57 1.27 -11.25
N ILE A 27 8.47 2.41 -11.91
CA ILE A 27 8.37 3.73 -11.29
C ILE A 27 6.92 4.18 -11.41
N TRP A 28 6.33 4.53 -10.28
CA TRP A 28 4.96 5.03 -10.18
C TRP A 28 4.99 6.45 -9.66
N LYS A 29 4.28 7.36 -10.32
CA LYS A 29 4.21 8.77 -9.93
C LYS A 29 2.80 9.30 -9.94
N GLY A 30 2.53 10.25 -9.07
CA GLY A 30 1.25 10.92 -9.00
C GLY A 30 1.27 12.04 -7.99
N GLU A 31 0.13 12.70 -7.86
CA GLU A 31 -0.05 13.76 -6.89
C GLU A 31 -0.53 13.19 -5.55
N LEU A 32 0.18 13.54 -4.48
CA LEU A 32 -0.22 13.26 -3.10
C LEU A 32 -0.96 14.47 -2.55
N ASN A 33 -2.21 14.25 -2.14
CA ASN A 33 -3.05 15.23 -1.48
C ASN A 33 -3.11 14.92 0.01
N ILE A 34 -2.83 15.94 0.84
CA ILE A 34 -2.79 15.84 2.31
C ILE A 34 -3.97 16.62 2.87
N TYR A 35 -4.80 15.95 3.67
CA TYR A 35 -5.99 16.48 4.32
C TYR A 35 -5.82 16.50 5.83
N THR A 36 -6.49 17.43 6.48
CA THR A 36 -6.60 17.51 7.94
C THR A 36 -8.06 17.56 8.34
N ALA A 37 -8.38 17.19 9.57
CA ALA A 37 -9.76 17.21 10.06
C ALA A 37 -10.41 18.61 10.06
N GLN A 38 -9.66 19.69 9.79
CA GLN A 38 -10.15 21.07 9.77
C GLN A 38 -10.51 21.58 8.37
N SER A 39 -10.27 20.81 7.31
CA SER A 39 -10.43 21.27 5.92
C SER A 39 -11.03 20.21 5.01
N ASP A 40 -12.00 20.60 4.19
CA ASP A 40 -12.59 19.77 3.14
C ASP A 40 -11.74 19.72 1.86
N GLN A 41 -10.71 20.57 1.77
CA GLN A 41 -9.74 20.63 0.66
C GLN A 41 -8.36 20.17 1.14
N PRO A 42 -7.49 19.66 0.23
CA PRO A 42 -6.10 19.38 0.57
C PRO A 42 -5.44 20.63 1.15
N VAL A 43 -4.82 20.52 2.31
CA VAL A 43 -4.01 21.59 2.91
C VAL A 43 -2.63 21.68 2.28
N GLN A 44 -2.20 20.59 1.64
CA GLN A 44 -0.95 20.51 0.90
C GLN A 44 -1.07 19.46 -0.21
N THR A 45 -0.39 19.74 -1.31
CA THR A 45 -0.31 18.90 -2.49
C THR A 45 1.14 18.85 -2.96
N LEU A 46 1.66 17.67 -3.28
CA LEU A 46 3.04 17.48 -3.74
C LEU A 46 3.16 16.24 -4.66
N GLU A 47 4.19 16.20 -5.50
CA GLU A 47 4.45 15.03 -6.35
C GLU A 47 5.05 13.90 -5.51
N MET A 48 4.41 12.74 -5.57
CA MET A 48 4.86 11.51 -4.92
C MET A 48 5.33 10.50 -5.95
N GLN A 49 6.38 9.75 -5.59
CA GLN A 49 6.88 8.64 -6.37
C GLN A 49 7.03 7.40 -5.50
N LEU A 50 6.74 6.23 -6.09
CA LEU A 50 7.09 4.92 -5.54
C LEU A 50 7.88 4.15 -6.59
N LYS A 51 9.06 3.66 -6.24
CA LYS A 51 9.85 2.75 -7.09
C LYS A 51 9.87 1.36 -6.49
N ILE A 52 9.58 0.39 -7.34
CA ILE A 52 9.54 -1.03 -6.98
C ILE A 52 10.47 -1.77 -7.95
N PHE A 53 11.59 -2.27 -7.46
CA PHE A 53 12.57 -2.98 -8.28
C PHE A 53 13.16 -4.16 -7.51
N PRO A 54 13.45 -5.30 -8.14
CA PRO A 54 14.08 -6.42 -7.45
C PRO A 54 15.50 -6.01 -7.03
N ILE A 55 15.84 -6.29 -5.78
CA ILE A 55 17.21 -6.25 -5.25
C ILE A 55 17.82 -7.65 -5.36
N ASP A 56 17.03 -8.67 -4.99
CA ASP A 56 17.35 -10.09 -5.12
C ASP A 56 16.05 -10.90 -5.32
N ASP A 57 16.12 -12.23 -5.25
CA ASP A 57 14.98 -13.14 -5.47
C ASP A 57 13.81 -12.95 -4.48
N LYS A 58 14.03 -12.31 -3.34
CA LYS A 58 13.05 -12.15 -2.26
C LYS A 58 12.92 -10.71 -1.76
N THR A 59 13.80 -9.80 -2.18
CA THR A 59 13.83 -8.43 -1.69
C THR A 59 13.60 -7.47 -2.84
N TRP A 60 12.75 -6.48 -2.61
CA TRP A 60 12.53 -5.37 -3.55
C TRP A 60 12.92 -4.04 -2.92
N SER A 61 13.49 -3.15 -3.72
CA SER A 61 13.54 -1.73 -3.42
C SER A 61 12.10 -1.22 -3.28
N TRP A 62 11.86 -0.44 -2.23
CA TRP A 62 10.59 0.21 -1.91
C TRP A 62 10.85 1.70 -1.67
N GLU A 63 11.34 2.39 -2.69
CA GLU A 63 11.73 3.80 -2.54
C GLU A 63 10.52 4.73 -2.65
N ILE A 64 10.24 5.47 -1.58
CA ILE A 64 9.19 6.50 -1.56
C ILE A 64 9.85 7.87 -1.70
N GLY A 65 9.41 8.65 -2.67
CA GLY A 65 9.86 10.04 -2.86
C GLY A 65 8.72 11.03 -2.63
N TYR A 66 8.93 12.01 -1.75
CA TYR A 66 8.08 13.19 -1.61
C TYR A 66 8.82 14.38 -2.24
N LEU A 67 8.43 14.74 -3.46
CA LEU A 67 9.18 15.67 -4.30
C LEU A 67 8.72 17.12 -4.05
N ILE A 68 9.13 17.65 -2.90
CA ILE A 68 8.97 19.07 -2.54
C ILE A 68 10.33 19.66 -2.13
N GLY A 69 10.69 20.83 -2.65
CA GLY A 69 12.00 21.43 -2.42
C GLY A 69 13.13 20.54 -2.93
N ASP A 70 14.11 20.24 -2.07
CA ASP A 70 15.23 19.33 -2.38
C ASP A 70 14.82 17.84 -2.47
N GLY A 71 13.57 17.52 -2.12
CA GLY A 71 13.00 16.18 -2.12
C GLY A 71 13.37 15.35 -0.89
N ASP A 72 12.41 14.58 -0.38
CA ASP A 72 12.63 13.55 0.65
C ASP A 72 12.54 12.17 -0.01
N ILE A 73 13.67 11.45 -0.08
CA ILE A 73 13.73 10.09 -0.65
C ILE A 73 14.01 9.09 0.46
N ARG A 74 13.03 8.22 0.68
CA ARG A 74 13.06 7.15 1.67
C ARG A 74 13.43 5.84 0.98
N LYS A 75 14.64 5.34 1.24
CA LYS A 75 15.22 4.17 0.57
C LYS A 75 14.93 2.87 1.31
N TYR A 76 13.67 2.47 1.32
CA TYR A 76 13.21 1.29 2.06
C TYR A 76 13.34 0.01 1.23
N GLU A 77 13.14 -1.13 1.88
CA GLU A 77 13.12 -2.45 1.25
C GLU A 77 11.83 -3.19 1.61
N LEU A 78 11.19 -3.83 0.61
CA LEU A 78 10.04 -4.72 0.80
C LEU A 78 10.53 -6.17 0.82
N LYS A 79 10.16 -6.91 1.87
CA LYS A 79 10.57 -8.32 2.09
C LYS A 79 9.37 -9.17 2.50
N PRO A 80 9.23 -10.42 2.01
CA PRO A 80 8.28 -11.37 2.55
C PRO A 80 8.76 -11.82 3.94
N VAL A 81 7.83 -11.87 4.90
CA VAL A 81 8.06 -12.43 6.24
C VAL A 81 7.59 -13.88 6.24
N ASN A 82 6.37 -14.12 5.78
CA ASN A 82 5.78 -15.44 5.60
C ASN A 82 4.87 -15.44 4.36
N SER A 83 5.39 -15.98 3.26
CA SER A 83 4.67 -16.01 1.98
C SER A 83 3.39 -16.86 2.01
N GLU A 84 3.30 -17.87 2.89
CA GLU A 84 2.10 -18.70 3.02
C GLU A 84 0.95 -17.95 3.72
N LYS A 85 1.29 -16.91 4.49
CA LYS A 85 0.34 -16.08 5.26
C LYS A 85 0.16 -14.68 4.69
N ASN A 86 0.73 -14.39 3.52
CA ASN A 86 0.72 -13.05 2.93
C ASN A 86 1.30 -11.96 3.86
N GLU A 87 2.28 -12.34 4.68
CA GLU A 87 2.95 -11.43 5.63
C GLU A 87 4.19 -10.83 4.95
N TRP A 88 4.30 -9.51 5.00
CA TRP A 88 5.37 -8.73 4.40
C TRP A 88 5.90 -7.69 5.40
N GLN A 89 7.03 -7.09 5.09
CA GLN A 89 7.55 -5.96 5.85
C GLN A 89 8.18 -4.93 4.91
N ILE A 90 8.07 -3.66 5.31
CA ILE A 90 8.84 -2.55 4.74
C ILE A 90 9.92 -2.19 5.77
N ASP A 91 11.17 -2.40 5.41
CA ASP A 91 12.36 -2.15 6.23
C ASP A 91 12.92 -0.75 5.92
N GLU A 92 12.91 0.13 6.91
CA GLU A 92 13.37 1.52 6.74
C GLU A 92 14.91 1.67 6.76
N LYS A 93 15.64 0.58 7.02
CA LYS A 93 17.11 0.54 7.11
C LYS A 93 17.72 1.40 8.21
N ASN A 94 16.93 1.74 9.22
CA ASN A 94 17.35 2.51 10.39
C ASN A 94 16.93 1.82 11.72
N GLY A 95 16.55 0.53 11.65
CA GLY A 95 16.04 -0.23 12.79
C GLY A 95 14.51 -0.25 12.90
N ILE A 96 13.80 0.53 12.08
CA ILE A 96 12.33 0.49 11.97
C ILE A 96 11.92 -0.50 10.88
N VAL A 97 11.03 -1.43 11.24
CA VAL A 97 10.45 -2.42 10.32
C VAL A 97 8.93 -2.36 10.44
N LEU A 98 8.26 -2.01 9.35
CA LEU A 98 6.81 -1.85 9.30
C LEU A 98 6.18 -3.13 8.77
N PHE A 99 5.49 -3.87 9.63
CA PHE A 99 4.75 -5.07 9.23
C PHE A 99 3.57 -4.73 8.32
N GLN A 100 3.36 -5.56 7.30
CA GLN A 100 2.32 -5.41 6.30
C GLN A 100 1.62 -6.76 6.02
N MET A 101 0.34 -6.70 5.71
CA MET A 101 -0.45 -7.82 5.21
C MET A 101 -0.84 -7.57 3.76
N LEU A 102 -0.62 -8.54 2.87
CA LEU A 102 -1.19 -8.52 1.53
C LEU A 102 -2.61 -9.12 1.56
N LEU A 103 -3.61 -8.26 1.46
CA LEU A 103 -5.03 -8.60 1.50
C LEU A 103 -5.65 -8.35 0.12
N GLY A 104 -5.85 -9.41 -0.66
CA GLY A 104 -6.27 -9.28 -2.06
C GLY A 104 -5.19 -8.57 -2.88
N ASN A 105 -5.54 -7.46 -3.53
CA ASN A 105 -4.62 -6.59 -4.26
C ASN A 105 -4.11 -5.40 -3.43
N ARG A 106 -4.21 -5.45 -2.09
CA ARG A 106 -3.84 -4.33 -1.22
C ARG A 106 -2.78 -4.75 -0.20
N LEU A 107 -1.64 -4.06 -0.18
CA LEU A 107 -0.65 -4.17 0.89
C LEU A 107 -1.01 -3.18 2.00
N VAL A 108 -1.36 -3.68 3.19
CA VAL A 108 -1.90 -2.88 4.30
C VAL A 108 -0.99 -3.00 5.52
N GLY A 109 -0.68 -1.88 6.15
CA GLY A 109 0.05 -1.85 7.42
C GLY A 109 -0.68 -1.05 8.47
N SER A 110 -0.41 -1.39 9.73
CA SER A 110 -0.90 -0.64 10.89
C SER A 110 0.19 -0.65 11.96
N PHE A 111 0.68 0.52 12.32
CA PHE A 111 1.79 0.67 13.26
C PHE A 111 1.66 1.97 14.03
N SER A 112 2.25 2.01 15.22
CA SER A 112 2.20 3.18 16.09
C SER A 112 3.55 3.87 16.15
N ILE A 113 3.54 5.20 16.11
CA ILE A 113 4.69 6.04 16.37
C ILE A 113 4.28 7.07 17.42
N GLU A 114 5.00 7.07 18.54
CA GLU A 114 4.65 7.86 19.73
C GLU A 114 3.18 7.67 20.14
N ASN A 115 2.35 8.70 20.06
CA ASN A 115 0.93 8.67 20.43
C ASN A 115 -0.01 8.60 19.21
N SER A 116 0.52 8.28 18.02
CA SER A 116 -0.25 8.17 16.78
C SER A 116 -0.29 6.72 16.29
N LEU A 117 -1.45 6.28 15.82
CA LEU A 117 -1.61 5.06 15.04
C LEU A 117 -1.69 5.46 13.57
N ILE A 118 -0.80 4.89 12.75
CA ILE A 118 -0.81 5.06 11.30
C ILE A 118 -1.32 3.78 10.66
N ILE A 119 -2.26 3.93 9.74
CA ILE A 119 -2.74 2.86 8.86
C ILE A 119 -2.40 3.27 7.45
N ASN A 120 -1.57 2.48 6.76
CA ASN A 120 -1.21 2.71 5.38
C ASN A 120 -1.81 1.63 4.49
N SER A 121 -2.04 1.98 3.22
CA SER A 121 -2.31 0.97 2.21
C SER A 121 -1.81 1.36 0.83
N TYR A 122 -1.42 0.33 0.07
CA TYR A 122 -1.09 0.39 -1.34
C TYR A 122 -2.00 -0.59 -2.06
N GLU A 123 -3.02 -0.09 -2.76
CA GLU A 123 -3.90 -0.90 -3.59
C GLU A 123 -3.38 -0.92 -5.02
N PHE A 124 -3.03 -2.10 -5.51
CA PHE A 124 -2.49 -2.32 -6.83
C PHE A 124 -3.63 -2.62 -7.82
N ASN A 125 -3.87 -1.68 -8.72
CA ASN A 125 -4.82 -1.81 -9.82
C ASN A 125 -4.05 -2.04 -11.12
N GLN A 126 -4.77 -2.36 -12.21
CA GLN A 126 -4.15 -2.59 -13.52
C GLN A 126 -3.30 -1.40 -14.00
N ASP A 127 -3.80 -0.17 -13.81
CA ASP A 127 -3.19 1.03 -14.39
C ASP A 127 -2.64 2.01 -13.34
N ASN A 128 -2.81 1.72 -12.05
CA ASN A 128 -2.42 2.62 -10.98
C ASN A 128 -2.19 1.91 -9.64
N ILE A 129 -1.50 2.61 -8.75
CA ILE A 129 -1.43 2.27 -7.33
C ILE A 129 -2.14 3.37 -6.55
N LEU A 130 -3.20 3.03 -5.83
CA LEU A 130 -3.82 3.93 -4.86
C LEU A 130 -3.06 3.81 -3.54
N VAL A 131 -2.47 4.92 -3.11
CA VAL A 131 -1.71 5.01 -1.86
C VAL A 131 -2.50 5.84 -0.87
N GLU A 132 -2.70 5.30 0.33
CA GLU A 132 -3.43 5.97 1.39
C GLU A 132 -2.70 5.87 2.72
N PHE A 133 -2.72 6.95 3.49
CA PHE A 133 -2.26 6.99 4.88
C PHE A 133 -3.32 7.65 5.75
N TYR A 134 -3.68 7.00 6.84
CA TYR A 134 -4.52 7.55 7.89
C TYR A 134 -3.70 7.67 9.16
N SER A 135 -3.80 8.80 9.85
CA SER A 135 -3.24 8.96 11.19
C SER A 135 -4.35 9.25 12.19
N THR A 136 -4.41 8.45 13.25
CA THR A 136 -5.36 8.59 14.35
C THR A 136 -4.61 8.71 15.67
N GLN A 137 -5.31 9.21 16.69
CA GLN A 137 -4.79 9.09 18.05
C GLN A 137 -4.77 7.61 18.46
N LEU A 138 -3.67 7.19 19.08
CA LEU A 138 -3.50 5.81 19.54
C LEU A 138 -4.49 5.47 20.67
N LYS A 139 -4.70 6.41 21.59
CA LYS A 139 -5.70 6.30 22.65
C LYS A 139 -7.00 6.94 22.20
N SER A 140 -8.11 6.31 22.56
CA SER A 140 -9.45 6.90 22.45
C SER A 140 -9.90 7.38 23.82
N GLU A 141 -10.46 8.59 23.86
CA GLU A 141 -11.15 9.15 25.03
C GLU A 141 -12.68 9.11 24.88
N ASP A 142 -13.17 8.64 23.74
CA ASP A 142 -14.59 8.64 23.38
C ASP A 142 -15.10 7.19 23.35
N LYS A 143 -15.77 6.81 24.44
CA LYS A 143 -16.30 5.46 24.66
C LYS A 143 -17.82 5.49 24.62
N THR A 144 -18.41 4.68 23.75
CA THR A 144 -19.86 4.50 23.62
C THR A 144 -20.26 3.05 23.87
N GLY A 145 -21.55 2.75 23.88
CA GLY A 145 -22.11 1.42 24.15
C GLY A 145 -22.54 1.22 25.62
N LYS A 146 -23.37 0.21 25.87
CA LYS A 146 -23.90 -0.09 27.21
C LYS A 146 -23.08 -1.12 27.99
N GLY A 147 -22.12 -1.77 27.34
CA GLY A 147 -21.32 -2.85 27.92
C GLY A 147 -22.08 -4.17 28.04
N THR A 148 -23.16 -4.36 27.27
CA THR A 148 -23.91 -5.62 27.19
C THR A 148 -23.46 -6.43 25.98
N GLU A 149 -23.86 -7.71 25.88
CA GLU A 149 -23.57 -8.54 24.71
C GLU A 149 -24.11 -7.90 23.40
N ASP A 150 -25.36 -7.43 23.43
CA ASP A 150 -25.98 -6.75 22.28
C ASP A 150 -25.47 -5.31 22.04
N SER A 151 -24.72 -4.74 23.00
CA SER A 151 -24.21 -3.36 22.93
C SER A 151 -22.88 -3.26 23.65
N PRO A 152 -21.82 -3.87 23.08
CA PRO A 152 -20.50 -3.84 23.68
C PRO A 152 -19.95 -2.41 23.67
N PHE A 153 -18.95 -2.16 24.49
CA PHE A 153 -18.27 -0.87 24.45
C PHE A 153 -17.50 -0.71 23.14
N VAL A 154 -17.61 0.46 22.53
CA VAL A 154 -16.88 0.86 21.32
C VAL A 154 -16.04 2.08 21.65
N LEU A 155 -14.78 2.06 21.22
CA LEU A 155 -13.86 3.17 21.36
C LEU A 155 -13.75 3.90 20.01
N ASN A 156 -14.06 5.19 20.01
CA ASN A 156 -14.02 6.02 18.80
C ASN A 156 -12.65 6.70 18.69
N HIS A 157 -11.99 6.52 17.55
CA HIS A 157 -10.71 7.16 17.28
C HIS A 157 -10.91 8.24 16.22
N LYS A 158 -10.56 9.48 16.55
CA LYS A 158 -10.59 10.59 15.59
C LYS A 158 -9.43 10.43 14.61
N VAL A 159 -9.76 10.48 13.32
CA VAL A 159 -8.77 10.58 12.25
C VAL A 159 -8.35 12.04 12.13
N GLY A 160 -7.07 12.32 12.35
CA GLY A 160 -6.54 13.69 12.32
C GLY A 160 -5.97 14.09 10.96
N ASN A 161 -5.40 13.12 10.24
CA ASN A 161 -4.75 13.31 8.95
C ASN A 161 -5.10 12.17 8.00
N TYR A 162 -5.34 12.52 6.75
CA TYR A 162 -5.53 11.58 5.64
C TYR A 162 -4.67 12.03 4.47
N GLN A 163 -3.97 11.10 3.84
CA GLN A 163 -3.17 11.35 2.64
C GLN A 163 -3.59 10.39 1.56
N LYS A 164 -3.69 10.88 0.34
CA LYS A 164 -4.11 10.08 -0.83
C LYS A 164 -3.27 10.41 -2.04
N ALA A 165 -2.75 9.39 -2.70
CA ALA A 165 -2.11 9.50 -4.00
C ALA A 165 -2.67 8.44 -4.97
N VAL A 166 -2.86 8.81 -6.22
CA VAL A 166 -3.11 7.85 -7.32
C VAL A 166 -1.88 7.87 -8.21
N LEU A 167 -1.03 6.86 -8.06
CA LEU A 167 0.23 6.77 -8.79
C LEU A 167 0.03 6.01 -10.09
N LYS A 168 0.50 6.55 -11.20
CA LYS A 168 0.49 5.90 -12.52
C LYS A 168 1.90 5.48 -12.90
N LYS A 169 1.99 4.35 -13.60
CA LYS A 169 3.26 3.84 -14.12
C LYS A 169 3.86 4.84 -15.12
N GLN A 170 5.17 5.03 -15.06
CA GLN A 170 5.93 5.92 -15.95
C GLN A 170 6.60 5.15 -17.08
#